data_AF-A0A966Q8M3-F1
#
_entry.id   AF-A0A966Q8M3-F1
#
_cell.length_a   1.000
_cell.length_b   1.000
_cell.length_c   1.000
_cell.angle_alpha   90.00
_cell.angle_beta   90.00
_cell.angle_gamma   90.00
#
_symmetry.space_group_name_H-M   'P 1'
#
loop_
_entity.id
_entity.type
_entity.pdbx_description
1 polymer ?
#
loop_
_entity_poly.entity_id
_entity_poly.type
_entity_poly.pdbx_seq_one_letter_code
_entity_poly.pdbx_strand_id
1 'polypeptide(L)'
;MGSAALLEQLYAREFSGQRMRASTLKALMIHTADDLGNAGPDYQYGWGLINVKAAADVVLTHKADTNRPKLIEGRLSRTTNNIKTYTNQCTFIWDGLSPIRATLVWTDPEGSPAWRTDSRTPNLKNNLDLKIISPNGATNFPYVMPFVGTWTQDSMSQPAVRGKNNVDNVEQVYLESPTVGTYTASVTVDALSSGDDQVYSLIITGGEGGTVNPSPSVSVTSPLDGASFAKGSSIKVSAYASDLAYGGGPGVVSKVEFFVGGTKFAEDTTA
;
A
#
# COMPACT_ATOMS: atom_id res chain seq x y z
N MET A 1 9.35 16.21 -14.72
CA MET A 1 9.63 15.74 -16.10
C MET A 1 10.85 14.84 -16.18
N GLY A 2 12.06 15.29 -15.80
CA GLY A 2 13.28 14.45 -15.86
C GLY A 2 13.18 13.14 -15.05
N SER A 3 12.72 13.19 -13.80
CA SER A 3 12.56 12.01 -12.95
C SER A 3 11.61 10.96 -13.54
N ALA A 4 10.48 11.39 -14.10
CA ALA A 4 9.51 10.52 -14.73
C ALA A 4 10.10 9.81 -15.97
N ALA A 5 10.90 10.53 -16.77
CA ALA A 5 11.59 9.94 -17.92
C ALA A 5 12.63 8.89 -17.51
N LEU A 6 13.35 9.11 -16.39
CA LEU A 6 14.28 8.12 -15.85
C LEU A 6 13.57 6.85 -15.36
N LEU A 7 12.40 6.99 -14.72
CA LEU A 7 11.59 5.84 -14.31
C LEU A 7 11.05 5.06 -15.52
N GLU A 8 10.59 5.73 -16.58
CA GLU A 8 10.21 5.08 -17.83
C GLU A 8 11.39 4.39 -18.52
N GLN A 9 12.56 5.01 -18.53
CA GLN A 9 13.78 4.42 -19.07
C GLN A 9 14.20 3.18 -18.28
N LEU A 10 14.14 3.24 -16.96
CA LEU A 10 14.38 2.10 -16.07
C LEU A 10 13.39 0.97 -16.40
N TYR A 11 12.10 1.25 -16.41
CA TYR A 11 11.08 0.25 -16.70
C TYR A 11 11.30 -0.38 -18.09
N ALA A 12 11.59 0.42 -19.11
CA ALA A 12 11.93 -0.05 -20.44
C ALA A 12 13.11 -1.02 -20.45
N ARG A 13 14.16 -0.71 -19.68
CA ARG A 13 15.35 -1.56 -19.58
C ARG A 13 15.02 -2.90 -18.92
N GLU A 14 14.25 -2.89 -17.84
CA GLU A 14 13.95 -4.10 -17.05
C GLU A 14 12.86 -4.99 -17.71
N PHE A 15 11.94 -4.39 -18.47
CA PHE A 15 10.78 -5.07 -19.06
C PHE A 15 10.83 -5.12 -20.59
N SER A 16 11.99 -5.45 -21.17
CA SER A 16 12.16 -5.73 -22.62
C SER A 16 11.61 -4.64 -23.55
N GLY A 17 11.84 -3.37 -23.20
CA GLY A 17 11.40 -2.23 -23.98
C GLY A 17 9.93 -1.85 -23.80
N GLN A 18 9.19 -2.45 -22.86
CA GLN A 18 7.85 -2.01 -22.50
C GLN A 18 7.85 -0.60 -21.86
N ARG A 19 6.67 0.01 -21.75
CA ARG A 19 6.48 1.30 -21.08
C ARG A 19 5.34 1.19 -20.09
N MET A 20 5.42 1.96 -19.01
CA MET A 20 4.32 2.04 -18.07
C MET A 20 3.17 2.83 -18.70
N ARG A 21 1.93 2.52 -18.33
CA ARG A 21 0.82 3.45 -18.58
C ARG A 21 1.04 4.75 -17.81
N ALA A 22 0.43 5.83 -18.28
CA ALA A 22 0.41 7.10 -17.55
C ALA A 22 -0.15 6.94 -16.13
N SER A 23 -1.19 6.12 -15.95
CA SER A 23 -1.74 5.77 -14.63
C SER A 23 -0.75 5.00 -13.76
N THR A 24 0.04 4.10 -14.34
CA THR A 24 1.06 3.31 -13.62
C THR A 24 2.20 4.19 -13.15
N LEU A 25 2.72 5.04 -14.04
CA LEU A 25 3.76 6.01 -13.69
C LEU A 25 3.27 6.99 -12.61
N LYS A 26 2.04 7.52 -12.73
CA LYS A 26 1.42 8.39 -11.70
C LYS A 26 1.23 7.64 -10.38
N ALA A 27 0.71 6.41 -10.42
CA ALA A 27 0.56 5.57 -9.24
C ALA A 27 1.91 5.35 -8.55
N LEU A 28 2.96 5.03 -9.31
CA LEU A 28 4.29 4.78 -8.75
C LEU A 28 4.85 6.01 -8.03
N MET A 29 4.77 7.18 -8.67
CA MET A 29 5.27 8.42 -8.07
C MET A 29 4.51 8.83 -6.80
N ILE A 30 3.19 8.62 -6.77
CA ILE A 30 2.36 8.89 -5.58
C ILE A 30 2.60 7.84 -4.50
N HIS A 31 2.68 6.57 -4.88
CA HIS A 31 2.81 5.44 -3.97
C HIS A 31 4.11 5.49 -3.18
N THR A 32 5.19 6.00 -3.79
CA THR A 32 6.50 6.09 -3.14
C THR A 32 6.84 7.50 -2.69
N ALA A 33 5.91 8.46 -2.73
CA ALA A 33 6.18 9.80 -2.24
C ALA A 33 6.51 9.79 -0.74
N ASP A 34 7.46 10.64 -0.36
CA ASP A 34 7.76 10.94 1.04
C ASP A 34 6.71 11.92 1.55
N ASP A 35 5.95 11.50 2.56
CA ASP A 35 4.87 12.30 3.13
C ASP A 35 5.43 13.56 3.82
N LEU A 36 4.75 14.69 3.62
CA LEU A 36 5.15 15.99 4.14
C LEU A 36 3.91 16.72 4.67
N GLY A 37 4.05 17.41 5.80
CA GLY A 37 2.93 18.14 6.39
C GLY A 37 2.05 17.22 7.23
N ASN A 38 0.75 17.19 6.93
CA ASN A 38 -0.19 16.32 7.65
C ASN A 38 -0.07 14.88 7.13
N ALA A 39 -0.29 13.89 8.00
CA ALA A 39 -0.22 12.50 7.57
C ALA A 39 -1.27 12.17 6.49
N GLY A 40 -0.81 11.59 5.38
CA GLY A 40 -1.64 11.34 4.19
C GLY A 40 -1.74 12.57 3.27
N PRO A 41 -2.68 12.59 2.31
CA PRO A 41 -2.75 13.68 1.36
C PRO A 41 -3.18 15.00 2.04
N ASP A 42 -2.59 16.12 1.61
CA ASP A 42 -3.01 17.45 2.07
C ASP A 42 -3.01 18.50 0.95
N TYR A 43 -3.50 19.72 1.24
CA TYR A 43 -3.61 20.80 0.25
C TYR A 43 -2.28 21.47 -0.10
N GLN A 44 -1.27 21.32 0.75
CA GLN A 44 0.00 22.03 0.59
C GLN A 44 1.02 21.21 -0.20
N TYR A 45 1.07 19.90 0.06
CA TYR A 45 2.04 18.96 -0.48
C TYR A 45 1.38 17.86 -1.33
N GLY A 46 0.05 17.79 -1.39
CA GLY A 46 -0.65 16.74 -2.11
C GLY A 46 -0.33 15.39 -1.47
N TRP A 47 0.20 14.45 -2.26
CA TRP A 47 0.65 13.14 -1.76
C TRP A 47 2.08 13.13 -1.22
N GLY A 48 2.77 14.27 -1.18
CA GLY A 48 4.14 14.40 -0.69
C GLY A 48 5.18 14.64 -1.79
N LEU A 49 6.45 14.57 -1.40
CA LEU A 49 7.60 14.79 -2.27
C LEU A 49 7.94 13.51 -3.04
N ILE A 50 8.13 13.61 -4.36
CA ILE A 50 8.51 12.47 -5.18
C ILE A 50 9.84 11.86 -4.73
N ASN A 51 9.81 10.57 -4.36
CA ASN A 51 11.01 9.79 -4.08
C ASN A 51 11.31 8.85 -5.24
N VAL A 52 12.18 9.31 -6.15
CA VAL A 52 12.53 8.59 -7.39
C VAL A 52 13.28 7.31 -7.11
N LYS A 53 14.09 7.28 -6.04
CA LYS A 53 14.82 6.08 -5.64
C LYS A 53 13.86 5.00 -5.17
N ALA A 54 12.94 5.34 -4.27
CA ALA A 54 11.94 4.39 -3.79
C ALA A 54 11.05 3.86 -4.93
N ALA A 55 10.66 4.73 -5.88
CA ALA A 55 9.97 4.31 -7.10
C ALA A 55 10.79 3.31 -7.93
N ALA A 56 12.08 3.56 -8.14
CA ALA A 56 12.97 2.65 -8.85
C ALA A 56 13.12 1.30 -8.12
N ASP A 57 13.25 1.32 -6.80
CA ASP A 57 13.35 0.12 -5.97
C ASP A 57 12.08 -0.74 -6.09
N VAL A 58 10.89 -0.14 -6.12
CA VAL A 58 9.61 -0.85 -6.36
C VAL A 58 9.61 -1.54 -7.73
N VAL A 59 10.05 -0.86 -8.79
CA VAL A 59 10.14 -1.43 -10.15
C VAL A 59 11.11 -2.61 -10.20
N LEU A 60 12.30 -2.45 -9.62
CA LEU A 60 13.33 -3.49 -9.59
C LEU A 60 12.91 -4.70 -8.76
N THR A 61 12.24 -4.47 -7.63
CA THR A 61 11.71 -5.55 -6.79
C THR A 61 10.61 -6.31 -7.53
N HIS A 62 9.71 -5.61 -8.22
CA HIS A 62 8.66 -6.24 -9.04
C HIS A 62 9.26 -7.08 -10.18
N LYS A 63 10.38 -6.63 -10.76
CA LYS A 63 11.11 -7.38 -11.79
C LYS A 63 11.77 -8.65 -11.25
N ALA A 64 12.25 -8.60 -10.00
CA ALA A 64 12.90 -9.73 -9.34
C ALA A 64 11.89 -10.81 -8.96
N ASP A 65 10.71 -10.41 -8.47
CA ASP A 65 9.58 -11.29 -8.22
C ASP A 65 8.28 -10.59 -8.61
N THR A 66 7.64 -11.02 -9.69
CA THR A 66 6.36 -10.44 -10.13
C THR A 66 5.22 -10.70 -9.12
N ASN A 67 5.48 -11.51 -8.08
CA ASN A 67 4.58 -11.70 -6.96
C ASN A 67 4.74 -10.65 -5.86
N ARG A 68 5.83 -9.87 -5.80
CA ARG A 68 6.04 -8.79 -4.80
C ARG A 68 7.06 -7.72 -5.26
N PRO A 69 6.80 -6.41 -5.08
CA PRO A 69 5.50 -5.78 -4.90
C PRO A 69 4.55 -6.09 -6.07
N LYS A 70 3.25 -5.91 -5.85
CA LYS A 70 2.25 -6.09 -6.91
C LYS A 70 2.11 -4.78 -7.67
N LEU A 71 2.57 -4.76 -8.91
CA LEU A 71 2.27 -3.72 -9.89
C LEU A 71 1.27 -4.31 -10.89
N ILE A 72 0.02 -3.86 -10.82
CA ILE A 72 -1.10 -4.44 -11.56
C ILE A 72 -1.67 -3.38 -12.48
N GLU A 73 -1.68 -3.66 -13.78
CA GLU A 73 -2.52 -2.93 -14.75
C GLU A 73 -3.77 -3.77 -15.00
N GLY A 74 -4.91 -3.31 -14.49
CA GLY A 74 -6.17 -4.03 -14.54
C GLY A 74 -7.21 -3.33 -15.39
N ARG A 75 -8.28 -4.05 -15.70
CA ARG A 75 -9.45 -3.53 -16.41
C ARG A 75 -10.70 -3.98 -15.68
N LEU A 76 -11.63 -3.05 -15.49
CA LEU A 76 -12.99 -3.33 -15.05
C LEU A 76 -13.91 -3.04 -16.23
N SER A 77 -14.72 -4.03 -16.60
CA SER A 77 -15.53 -3.98 -17.82
C SER A 77 -17.00 -4.13 -17.53
N ARG A 78 -17.85 -3.46 -18.32
CA ARG A 78 -19.31 -3.67 -18.29
C ARG A 78 -19.72 -4.54 -19.47
N THR A 79 -19.49 -5.86 -19.40
CA THR A 79 -19.84 -6.74 -20.53
C THR A 79 -21.32 -7.16 -20.49
N THR A 80 -21.97 -7.04 -21.65
CA THR A 80 -23.27 -7.68 -21.97
C THR A 80 -23.11 -9.21 -21.90
N ASN A 81 -24.14 -9.93 -21.43
CA ASN A 81 -24.21 -11.39 -21.16
C ASN A 81 -24.00 -11.84 -19.69
N ASN A 82 -24.30 -10.99 -18.71
CA ASN A 82 -24.51 -11.36 -17.30
C ASN A 82 -23.30 -11.93 -16.51
N ILE A 83 -22.08 -11.92 -17.06
CA ILE A 83 -20.86 -12.15 -16.27
C ILE A 83 -20.18 -10.79 -16.05
N LYS A 84 -20.38 -10.25 -14.86
CA LYS A 84 -19.90 -8.92 -14.45
C LYS A 84 -18.59 -9.08 -13.67
N THR A 85 -17.48 -8.58 -14.19
CA THR A 85 -16.29 -8.35 -13.35
C THR A 85 -16.32 -6.92 -12.82
N TYR A 86 -17.18 -6.69 -11.81
CA TYR A 86 -17.22 -5.43 -11.06
C TYR A 86 -16.13 -5.33 -10.01
N THR A 87 -15.38 -6.41 -9.80
CA THR A 87 -14.44 -6.55 -8.71
C THR A 87 -13.22 -7.27 -9.23
N ASN A 88 -12.07 -6.65 -9.07
CA ASN A 88 -10.79 -7.34 -9.14
C ASN A 88 -10.20 -7.40 -7.74
N GLN A 89 -9.77 -8.59 -7.33
CA GLN A 89 -9.17 -8.81 -6.01
C GLN A 89 -7.76 -9.35 -6.16
N CYS A 90 -6.86 -8.85 -5.30
CA CYS A 90 -5.51 -9.34 -5.16
C CYS A 90 -5.29 -9.68 -3.69
N THR A 91 -5.02 -10.95 -3.40
CA THR A 91 -4.61 -11.39 -2.07
C THR A 91 -3.10 -11.29 -1.92
N PHE A 92 -2.66 -10.92 -0.73
CA PHE A 92 -1.25 -10.85 -0.35
C PHE A 92 -1.12 -11.06 1.15
N ILE A 93 0.02 -11.55 1.58
CA ILE A 93 0.33 -11.81 2.99
C ILE A 93 1.13 -10.63 3.48
N TRP A 94 0.85 -10.09 4.66
CA TRP A 94 1.70 -9.05 5.23
C TRP A 94 3.13 -9.56 5.44
N ASP A 95 4.13 -8.74 5.11
CA ASP A 95 5.55 -9.12 5.16
C ASP A 95 6.15 -9.20 6.58
N GLY A 96 5.36 -8.86 7.61
CA GLY A 96 5.78 -8.90 9.00
C GLY A 96 6.59 -7.69 9.47
N LEU A 97 6.86 -6.71 8.58
CA LEU A 97 7.78 -5.61 8.86
C LEU A 97 7.27 -4.25 8.37
N SER A 98 6.83 -4.16 7.12
CA SER A 98 6.55 -2.88 6.46
C SER A 98 5.08 -2.51 6.60
N PRO A 99 4.74 -1.20 6.69
CA PRO A 99 3.37 -0.75 6.49
C PRO A 99 2.78 -1.26 5.18
N ILE A 100 1.49 -1.59 5.17
CA ILE A 100 0.80 -1.93 3.92
C ILE A 100 0.38 -0.62 3.25
N ARG A 101 0.73 -0.46 1.98
CA ARG A 101 0.28 0.64 1.14
C ARG A 101 -0.32 0.06 -0.14
N ALA A 102 -1.51 0.53 -0.51
CA ALA A 102 -2.12 0.27 -1.81
C ALA A 102 -2.50 1.60 -2.46
N THR A 103 -2.09 1.83 -3.71
CA THR A 103 -2.41 3.04 -4.47
C THR A 103 -3.03 2.68 -5.80
N LEU A 104 -4.28 3.07 -5.99
CA LEU A 104 -5.07 2.91 -7.20
C LEU A 104 -5.08 4.24 -7.97
N VAL A 105 -4.83 4.20 -9.28
CA VAL A 105 -4.92 5.35 -10.17
C VAL A 105 -5.55 4.94 -11.49
N TRP A 106 -6.40 5.79 -12.05
CA TRP A 106 -6.92 5.62 -13.41
C TRP A 106 -6.90 6.92 -14.19
N THR A 107 -6.85 6.80 -15.52
CA THR A 107 -7.12 7.94 -16.41
C THR A 107 -8.62 7.98 -16.59
N ASP A 108 -9.27 8.92 -15.89
CA ASP A 108 -10.72 9.12 -15.94
C ASP A 108 -11.12 9.70 -17.30
N PRO A 109 -12.27 9.33 -17.89
CA PRO A 109 -12.76 9.94 -19.11
C PRO A 109 -12.95 11.44 -18.98
N GLU A 110 -13.00 12.13 -20.12
CA GLU A 110 -13.11 13.58 -20.13
C GLU A 110 -14.38 14.10 -19.47
N GLY A 111 -14.19 15.16 -18.68
CA GLY A 111 -15.26 15.89 -18.02
C GLY A 111 -16.12 16.69 -18.99
N SER A 112 -17.28 17.15 -18.52
CA SER A 112 -18.01 18.20 -19.24
C SER A 112 -17.34 19.56 -18.94
N PRO A 113 -17.15 20.44 -19.93
CA PRO A 113 -16.52 21.74 -19.68
C PRO A 113 -17.37 22.56 -18.69
N ALA A 114 -16.70 23.16 -17.70
CA ALA A 114 -17.32 24.01 -16.70
C ALA A 114 -17.08 25.49 -17.02
N TRP A 115 -18.13 26.30 -16.87
CA TRP A 115 -18.11 27.75 -17.15
C TRP A 115 -18.17 28.61 -15.87
N ARG A 116 -18.21 27.96 -14.70
CA ARG A 116 -18.16 28.60 -13.39
C ARG A 116 -16.81 28.34 -12.73
N THR A 117 -16.23 29.36 -12.14
CA THR A 117 -15.07 29.23 -11.25
C THR A 117 -15.50 28.53 -9.94
N ASP A 118 -14.61 27.76 -9.34
CA ASP A 118 -14.77 27.13 -8.02
C ASP A 118 -16.04 26.25 -7.84
N SER A 119 -16.48 25.60 -8.91
CA SER A 119 -17.56 24.61 -8.83
C SER A 119 -17.22 23.50 -7.83
N ARG A 120 -18.17 23.16 -6.96
CA ARG A 120 -18.04 22.08 -5.98
C ARG A 120 -18.62 20.75 -6.48
N THR A 121 -19.14 20.72 -7.70
CA THR A 121 -19.60 19.48 -8.34
C THR A 121 -18.37 18.63 -8.69
N PRO A 122 -18.32 17.36 -8.24
CA PRO A 122 -17.24 16.44 -8.65
C PRO A 122 -17.14 16.33 -10.17
N ASN A 123 -15.92 16.34 -10.69
CA ASN A 123 -15.66 16.16 -12.12
C ASN A 123 -15.50 14.68 -12.51
N LEU A 124 -15.37 13.79 -11.52
CA LEU A 124 -15.18 12.35 -11.70
C LEU A 124 -16.29 11.73 -12.55
N LYS A 125 -15.93 10.95 -13.57
CA LYS A 125 -16.86 10.25 -14.48
C LYS A 125 -16.98 8.78 -14.15
N ASN A 126 -15.85 8.09 -14.00
CA ASN A 126 -15.79 6.71 -13.58
C ASN A 126 -15.33 6.65 -12.13
N ASN A 127 -16.17 6.06 -11.28
CA ASN A 127 -15.91 5.90 -9.86
C ASN A 127 -15.48 4.47 -9.56
N LEU A 128 -14.20 4.31 -9.24
CA LEU A 128 -13.61 3.06 -8.79
C LEU A 128 -13.32 3.16 -7.30
N ASP A 129 -13.69 2.12 -6.54
CA ASP A 129 -13.45 2.04 -5.10
C ASP A 129 -12.31 1.06 -4.81
N LEU A 130 -11.26 1.53 -4.15
CA LEU A 130 -10.20 0.73 -3.53
C LEU A 130 -10.55 0.44 -2.06
N LYS A 131 -10.38 -0.81 -1.66
CA LYS A 131 -10.44 -1.23 -0.24
C LYS A 131 -9.33 -2.22 0.05
N ILE A 132 -8.84 -2.22 1.29
CA ILE A 132 -8.04 -3.33 1.84
C ILE A 132 -8.87 -4.04 2.89
N ILE A 133 -9.12 -5.33 2.69
CA ILE A 133 -9.81 -6.19 3.64
C ILE A 133 -8.74 -6.86 4.52
N SER A 134 -8.81 -6.61 5.82
CA SER A 134 -7.93 -7.18 6.84
C SER A 134 -8.21 -8.68 7.07
N PRO A 135 -7.28 -9.42 7.69
CA PRO A 135 -7.46 -10.85 8.00
C PRO A 135 -8.70 -11.16 8.85
N ASN A 136 -9.10 -10.21 9.71
CA ASN A 136 -10.31 -10.30 10.53
C ASN A 136 -11.61 -9.87 9.80
N GLY A 137 -11.54 -9.58 8.50
CA GLY A 137 -12.66 -9.09 7.70
C GLY A 137 -12.92 -7.58 7.79
N ALA A 138 -12.17 -6.83 8.61
CA ALA A 138 -12.32 -5.37 8.69
C ALA A 138 -11.96 -4.71 7.35
N THR A 139 -12.78 -3.74 6.93
CA THR A 139 -12.56 -3.00 5.68
C THR A 139 -11.82 -1.70 5.98
N ASN A 140 -10.68 -1.51 5.32
CA ASN A 140 -9.88 -0.29 5.39
C ASN A 140 -10.10 0.54 4.12
N PHE A 141 -10.49 1.78 4.33
CA PHE A 141 -10.88 2.72 3.28
C PHE A 141 -9.72 3.65 2.90
N PRO A 142 -9.77 4.26 1.70
CA PRO A 142 -8.74 5.18 1.26
C PRO A 142 -8.82 6.50 2.04
N TYR A 143 -7.79 7.33 1.86
CA TYR A 143 -7.84 8.72 2.28
C TYR A 143 -8.90 9.51 1.50
N VAL A 144 -9.57 10.42 2.20
CA VAL A 144 -10.53 11.39 1.68
C VAL A 144 -10.29 12.73 2.36
N MET A 145 -10.31 13.83 1.61
CA MET A 145 -10.23 15.16 2.21
C MET A 145 -11.55 15.51 2.93
N PRO A 146 -11.51 16.05 4.16
CA PRO A 146 -12.71 16.16 5.00
C PRO A 146 -13.76 17.19 4.57
N PHE A 147 -13.57 17.88 3.43
CA PHE A 147 -14.38 19.04 3.03
C PHE A 147 -14.76 19.04 1.55
N VAL A 148 -14.86 17.85 0.97
CA VAL A 148 -15.47 17.67 -0.34
C VAL A 148 -16.93 18.16 -0.28
N GLY A 149 -17.22 19.30 -0.92
CA GLY A 149 -18.56 19.91 -0.99
C GLY A 149 -18.81 21.12 -0.08
N THR A 150 -18.16 21.20 1.09
CA THR A 150 -18.32 22.30 2.07
C THR A 150 -16.96 22.87 2.48
N TRP A 151 -16.27 23.50 1.53
CA TRP A 151 -14.93 24.07 1.73
C TRP A 151 -14.97 25.37 2.54
N THR A 152 -13.99 25.54 3.44
CA THR A 152 -13.62 26.81 4.07
C THR A 152 -12.09 26.99 3.99
N GLN A 153 -11.59 28.21 4.21
CA GLN A 153 -10.14 28.41 4.26
C GLN A 153 -9.49 27.59 5.38
N ASP A 154 -10.14 27.51 6.55
CA ASP A 154 -9.67 26.69 7.69
C ASP A 154 -9.70 25.19 7.39
N SER A 155 -10.57 24.72 6.48
CA SER A 155 -10.62 23.31 6.13
C SER A 155 -9.34 22.86 5.43
N MET A 156 -8.63 23.77 4.74
CA MET A 156 -7.39 23.45 4.02
C MET A 156 -6.25 22.95 4.91
N SER A 157 -6.26 23.26 6.21
CA SER A 157 -5.26 22.77 7.16
C SER A 157 -5.65 21.47 7.86
N GLN A 158 -6.86 20.95 7.63
CA GLN A 158 -7.34 19.73 8.27
C GLN A 158 -6.70 18.48 7.65
N PRO A 159 -6.34 17.46 8.46
CA PRO A 159 -5.78 16.22 7.95
C PRO A 159 -6.80 15.43 7.14
N ALA A 160 -6.33 14.62 6.20
CA ALA A 160 -7.18 13.66 5.51
C ALA A 160 -7.80 12.65 6.49
N VAL A 161 -9.03 12.23 6.21
CA VAL A 161 -9.73 11.18 6.95
C VAL A 161 -9.82 9.90 6.12
N ARG A 162 -10.26 8.80 6.72
CA ARG A 162 -10.54 7.55 6.00
C ARG A 162 -12.01 7.51 5.62
N GLY A 163 -12.31 7.13 4.37
CA GLY A 163 -13.69 7.01 3.93
C GLY A 163 -13.82 6.61 2.47
N LYS A 164 -15.06 6.49 2.01
CA LYS A 164 -15.34 6.30 0.58
C LYS A 164 -14.96 7.58 -0.17
N ASN A 165 -14.06 7.46 -1.15
CA ASN A 165 -13.75 8.54 -2.07
C ASN A 165 -14.68 8.44 -3.27
N ASN A 166 -15.27 9.56 -3.71
CA ASN A 166 -16.13 9.59 -4.90
C ASN A 166 -15.79 10.80 -5.78
N VAL A 167 -14.60 11.39 -5.61
CA VAL A 167 -14.19 12.64 -6.26
C VAL A 167 -12.82 12.59 -6.90
N ASP A 168 -11.93 11.73 -6.42
CA ASP A 168 -10.57 11.60 -6.93
C ASP A 168 -10.40 10.36 -7.79
N ASN A 169 -9.60 10.48 -8.86
CA ASN A 169 -9.14 9.34 -9.65
C ASN A 169 -7.85 8.70 -9.13
N VAL A 170 -7.55 8.96 -7.86
CA VAL A 170 -6.41 8.43 -7.11
C VAL A 170 -6.94 8.04 -5.74
N GLU A 171 -6.79 6.79 -5.37
CA GLU A 171 -7.14 6.32 -4.03
C GLU A 171 -5.95 5.61 -3.40
N GLN A 172 -5.66 5.94 -2.14
CA GLN A 172 -4.61 5.27 -1.38
C GLN A 172 -5.12 4.80 -0.03
N VAL A 173 -4.93 3.51 0.24
CA VAL A 173 -5.07 2.91 1.57
C VAL A 173 -3.68 2.72 2.16
N TYR A 174 -3.48 3.18 3.38
CA TYR A 174 -2.22 3.04 4.12
C TYR A 174 -2.51 2.50 5.52
N LEU A 175 -1.83 1.41 5.88
CA LEU A 175 -1.94 0.76 7.19
C LEU A 175 -0.55 0.78 7.82
N GLU A 176 -0.36 1.69 8.78
CA GLU A 176 0.93 1.89 9.45
C GLU A 176 1.36 0.67 10.28
N SER A 177 0.40 0.05 10.97
CA SER A 177 0.63 -1.11 11.85
C SER A 177 -0.29 -2.27 11.47
N PRO A 178 0.00 -3.01 10.39
CA PRO A 178 -0.78 -4.17 10.01
C PRO A 178 -0.70 -5.28 11.05
N THR A 179 -1.77 -6.06 11.17
CA THR A 179 -1.73 -7.33 11.90
C THR A 179 -1.28 -8.47 10.98
N VAL A 180 -0.66 -9.48 11.57
CA VAL A 180 -0.43 -10.80 10.97
C VAL A 180 -1.66 -11.29 10.21
N GLY A 181 -1.46 -11.70 8.96
CA GLY A 181 -2.50 -12.35 8.17
C GLY A 181 -2.43 -12.11 6.66
N THR A 182 -3.38 -12.73 5.97
CA THR A 182 -3.67 -12.44 4.55
C THR A 182 -4.64 -11.27 4.42
N TYR A 183 -4.26 -10.32 3.58
CA TYR A 183 -5.06 -9.17 3.19
C TYR A 183 -5.58 -9.35 1.78
N THR A 184 -6.68 -8.67 1.48
CA THR A 184 -7.21 -8.57 0.11
C THR A 184 -7.32 -7.12 -0.31
N ALA A 185 -6.56 -6.70 -1.31
CA ALA A 185 -6.84 -5.46 -2.03
C ALA A 185 -7.99 -5.73 -3.01
N SER A 186 -9.05 -4.96 -2.90
CA SER A 186 -10.23 -5.04 -3.74
C SER A 186 -10.41 -3.73 -4.49
N VAL A 187 -10.48 -3.80 -5.82
CA VAL A 187 -10.86 -2.68 -6.68
C VAL A 187 -12.22 -2.99 -7.26
N THR A 188 -13.20 -2.14 -6.97
CA THR A 188 -14.57 -2.31 -7.43
C THR A 188 -15.06 -1.14 -8.25
N VAL A 189 -16.03 -1.39 -9.12
CA VAL A 189 -16.78 -0.33 -9.80
C VAL A 189 -17.92 0.13 -8.90
N ASP A 190 -17.95 1.42 -8.57
CA ASP A 190 -19.13 2.07 -8.01
C ASP A 190 -20.02 2.64 -9.12
N ALA A 191 -19.41 3.33 -10.09
CA ALA A 191 -20.09 3.87 -11.26
C ALA A 191 -19.17 3.90 -12.49
N LEU A 192 -19.72 3.62 -13.68
CA LEU A 192 -19.06 3.83 -14.97
C LEU A 192 -19.99 4.63 -15.89
N SER A 193 -19.41 5.47 -16.73
CA SER A 193 -20.07 6.02 -17.92
C SER A 193 -20.61 4.90 -18.80
N SER A 194 -21.75 5.14 -19.44
CA SER A 194 -22.43 4.09 -20.22
C SER A 194 -21.59 3.66 -21.43
N GLY A 195 -21.14 2.41 -21.43
CA GLY A 195 -20.48 1.78 -22.59
C GLY A 195 -18.97 1.60 -22.45
N ASP A 196 -18.37 2.09 -21.37
CA ASP A 196 -16.90 2.08 -21.22
C ASP A 196 -16.41 1.04 -20.21
N ASP A 197 -15.25 0.47 -20.53
CA ASP A 197 -14.43 -0.27 -19.59
C ASP A 197 -13.39 0.69 -19.00
N GLN A 198 -13.16 0.66 -17.69
CA GLN A 198 -12.13 1.47 -17.05
C GLN A 198 -10.87 0.63 -16.81
N VAL A 199 -9.77 1.06 -17.44
CA VAL A 199 -8.43 0.57 -17.10
C VAL A 199 -7.89 1.33 -15.90
N TYR A 200 -7.21 0.63 -15.00
CA TYR A 200 -6.58 1.21 -13.82
C TYR A 200 -5.18 0.61 -13.60
N SER A 201 -4.41 1.28 -12.75
CA SER A 201 -3.14 0.81 -12.22
C SER A 201 -3.22 0.74 -10.70
N LEU A 202 -2.77 -0.36 -10.12
CA LEU A 202 -2.73 -0.60 -8.69
C LEU A 202 -1.31 -1.02 -8.28
N ILE A 203 -0.75 -0.35 -7.28
CA ILE A 203 0.54 -0.70 -6.68
C ILE A 203 0.32 -1.08 -5.22
N ILE A 204 0.87 -2.23 -4.80
CA ILE A 204 0.78 -2.73 -3.42
C ILE A 204 2.19 -3.06 -2.91
N THR A 205 2.54 -2.49 -1.75
CA THR A 205 3.75 -2.79 -0.96
C THR A 205 3.37 -3.17 0.48
N GLY A 206 4.35 -3.68 1.24
CA GLY A 206 4.12 -4.28 2.56
C GLY A 206 3.45 -5.65 2.48
N GLY A 207 3.50 -6.28 1.31
CA GLY A 207 2.89 -7.57 1.06
C GLY A 207 3.82 -8.52 0.32
N GLU A 208 3.86 -9.75 0.79
CA GLU A 208 4.34 -10.90 0.06
C GLU A 208 3.26 -11.42 -0.89
N GLY A 209 3.63 -11.87 -2.08
CA GLY A 209 2.68 -12.53 -2.97
C GLY A 209 2.01 -13.73 -2.30
N GLY A 210 0.71 -13.91 -2.50
CA GLY A 210 0.01 -15.09 -1.97
C GLY A 210 0.73 -16.36 -2.42
N THR A 211 1.07 -17.22 -1.45
CA THR A 211 1.85 -18.48 -1.53
C THR A 211 3.32 -18.45 -1.07
N VAL A 212 3.73 -17.48 -0.26
CA VAL A 212 5.07 -17.57 0.38
C VAL A 212 4.92 -17.67 1.88
N ASN A 213 5.80 -18.44 2.51
CA ASN A 213 5.95 -18.50 3.96
C ASN A 213 6.87 -17.34 4.36
N PRO A 214 6.34 -16.27 4.99
CA PRO A 214 7.17 -15.15 5.41
C PRO A 214 8.27 -15.63 6.37
N SER A 215 9.39 -14.91 6.44
CA SER A 215 10.42 -15.23 7.42
C SER A 215 9.89 -14.93 8.83
N PRO A 216 10.21 -15.77 9.85
CA PRO A 216 9.90 -15.44 11.24
C PRO A 216 10.53 -14.10 11.64
N SER A 217 9.85 -13.33 12.48
CA SER A 217 10.38 -12.09 13.05
C SER A 217 10.74 -12.28 14.52
N VAL A 218 11.81 -11.62 14.96
CA VAL A 218 12.26 -11.65 16.36
C VAL A 218 12.78 -10.28 16.77
N SER A 219 12.48 -9.86 17.99
CA SER A 219 12.98 -8.64 18.61
C SER A 219 13.27 -8.86 20.09
N VAL A 220 14.38 -8.34 20.59
CA VAL A 220 14.69 -8.34 22.02
C VAL A 220 13.94 -7.18 22.68
N THR A 221 13.13 -7.48 23.69
CA THR A 221 12.35 -6.48 24.44
C THR A 221 13.00 -6.11 25.77
N SER A 222 13.89 -6.97 26.28
CA SER A 222 14.74 -6.69 27.44
C SER A 222 16.01 -7.55 27.37
N PRO A 223 17.17 -7.04 27.80
CA PRO A 223 17.40 -5.66 28.21
C PRO A 223 17.36 -4.68 27.02
N LEU A 224 17.01 -3.42 27.28
CA LEU A 224 17.08 -2.38 26.26
C LEU A 224 18.53 -2.12 25.85
N ASP A 225 18.73 -1.66 24.62
CA ASP A 225 20.05 -1.30 24.14
C ASP A 225 20.71 -0.24 25.04
N GLY A 226 21.99 -0.42 25.33
CA GLY A 226 22.74 0.43 26.26
C GLY A 226 22.46 0.22 27.76
N ALA A 227 21.64 -0.76 28.17
CA ALA A 227 21.42 -1.05 29.59
C ALA A 227 22.71 -1.49 30.31
N SER A 228 22.99 -0.89 31.47
CA SER A 228 24.13 -1.24 32.32
C SER A 228 23.69 -2.04 33.54
N PHE A 229 24.47 -3.06 33.90
CA PHE A 229 24.19 -3.93 35.05
C PHE A 229 25.40 -3.99 35.98
N ALA A 230 25.14 -4.09 37.28
CA ALA A 230 26.20 -4.33 38.26
C ALA A 230 26.80 -5.72 38.02
N LYS A 231 28.11 -5.86 38.24
CA LYS A 231 28.80 -7.14 38.09
C LYS A 231 28.17 -8.19 39.01
N GLY A 232 27.76 -9.31 38.44
CA GLY A 232 27.12 -10.42 39.17
C GLY A 232 25.60 -10.35 39.24
N SER A 233 24.95 -9.32 38.68
CA SER A 233 23.49 -9.27 38.58
C SER A 233 22.95 -10.32 37.60
N SER A 234 21.86 -10.98 37.99
CA SER A 234 21.05 -11.78 37.06
C SER A 234 20.26 -10.84 36.14
N ILE A 235 20.40 -11.02 34.83
CA ILE A 235 19.71 -10.21 33.81
C ILE A 235 18.61 -11.06 33.19
N LYS A 236 17.36 -10.60 33.26
CA LYS A 236 16.27 -11.24 32.53
C LYS A 236 16.28 -10.75 31.08
N VAL A 237 16.51 -11.69 30.16
CA VAL A 237 16.34 -11.46 28.72
C VAL A 237 14.90 -11.81 28.35
N SER A 238 14.28 -10.99 27.52
CA SER A 238 12.94 -11.23 26.98
C SER A 238 12.93 -10.81 25.52
N ALA A 239 12.19 -11.55 24.72
CA ALA A 239 12.05 -11.30 23.29
C ALA A 239 10.58 -11.48 22.89
N TYR A 240 10.20 -10.79 21.82
CA TYR A 240 9.00 -11.07 21.07
C TYR A 240 9.41 -11.79 19.79
N ALA A 241 8.79 -12.93 19.51
CA ALA A 241 8.96 -13.67 18.27
C ALA A 241 7.59 -13.92 17.65
N SER A 242 7.51 -13.84 16.33
CA SER A 242 6.30 -14.20 15.59
C SER A 242 6.66 -14.97 14.32
N ASP A 243 5.79 -15.89 13.93
CA ASP A 243 5.93 -16.70 12.73
C ASP A 243 4.63 -16.67 11.93
N LEU A 244 4.76 -16.73 10.61
CA LEU A 244 3.65 -16.80 9.67
C LEU A 244 3.79 -18.07 8.85
N ALA A 245 2.74 -18.88 8.84
CA ALA A 245 2.67 -20.02 7.94
C ALA A 245 2.47 -19.56 6.49
N TYR A 246 2.68 -20.50 5.57
CA TYR A 246 2.28 -20.35 4.17
C TYR A 246 0.85 -19.80 4.06
N GLY A 247 0.65 -18.75 3.26
CA GLY A 247 -0.67 -18.13 3.15
C GLY A 247 -1.01 -17.15 4.28
N GLY A 248 -0.01 -16.74 5.09
CA GLY A 248 -0.19 -15.71 6.11
C GLY A 248 -1.00 -16.16 7.32
N GLY A 249 -1.30 -17.45 7.43
CA GLY A 249 -1.91 -17.99 8.65
C GLY A 249 -0.95 -17.89 9.84
N PRO A 250 -1.45 -18.03 11.09
CA PRO A 250 -0.58 -18.11 12.25
C PRO A 250 0.42 -19.27 12.08
N GLY A 251 1.70 -18.92 12.10
CA GLY A 251 2.80 -19.89 12.13
C GLY A 251 3.05 -20.41 13.54
N VAL A 252 4.09 -21.23 13.70
CA VAL A 252 4.47 -21.78 15.00
C VAL A 252 5.92 -21.45 15.26
N VAL A 253 6.17 -20.63 16.28
CA VAL A 253 7.51 -20.43 16.81
C VAL A 253 7.86 -21.66 17.64
N SER A 254 8.60 -22.60 17.05
CA SER A 254 9.02 -23.82 17.75
C SER A 254 10.22 -23.60 18.69
N LYS A 255 11.02 -22.56 18.43
CA LYS A 255 12.25 -22.26 19.16
C LYS A 255 12.69 -20.81 18.98
N VAL A 256 13.12 -20.18 20.06
CA VAL A 256 13.88 -18.91 20.05
C VAL A 256 15.26 -19.20 20.64
N GLU A 257 16.32 -18.83 19.91
CA GLU A 257 17.71 -19.00 20.37
C GLU A 257 18.34 -17.65 20.69
N PHE A 258 19.02 -17.58 21.84
CA PHE A 258 19.68 -16.36 22.29
C PHE A 258 21.20 -16.50 22.23
N PHE A 259 21.87 -15.50 21.70
CA PHE A 259 23.32 -15.50 21.46
C PHE A 259 24.01 -14.30 22.12
N VAL A 260 25.22 -14.51 22.62
CA VAL A 260 26.14 -13.46 23.09
C VAL A 260 27.47 -13.65 22.36
N GLY A 261 27.91 -12.63 21.60
CA GLY A 261 29.17 -12.70 20.85
C GLY A 261 29.25 -13.86 19.86
N GLY A 262 28.11 -14.24 19.26
CA GLY A 262 28.01 -15.39 18.36
C GLY A 262 27.93 -16.76 19.03
N THR A 263 28.05 -16.84 20.36
CA THR A 263 27.90 -18.09 21.12
C THR A 263 26.47 -18.19 21.67
N LYS A 264 25.80 -19.31 21.40
CA LYS A 264 24.47 -19.59 21.95
C LYS A 264 24.55 -19.70 23.47
N PHE A 265 23.73 -18.93 24.19
CA PHE A 265 23.71 -18.97 25.66
C PHE A 265 22.40 -19.54 26.22
N ALA A 266 21.28 -19.42 25.50
CA ALA A 266 19.99 -19.95 25.92
C ALA A 266 19.09 -20.27 24.72
N GLU A 267 18.05 -21.07 24.98
CA GLU A 267 16.94 -21.26 24.07
C GLU A 267 15.63 -21.31 24.84
N ASP A 268 14.54 -20.96 24.16
CA ASP A 268 13.18 -21.11 24.64
C ASP A 268 12.37 -21.88 23.60
N THR A 269 11.72 -22.97 24.02
CA THR A 269 10.88 -23.83 23.19
C THR A 269 9.41 -23.80 23.63
N THR A 270 9.01 -22.81 24.44
CA THR A 270 7.68 -22.71 25.06
C THR A 270 6.79 -21.62 24.46
N ALA A 271 7.14 -21.14 23.26
CA ALA A 271 6.45 -20.05 22.57
C ALA A 271 5.04 -20.41 22.08
#